data_AF-A0AAW1KN67-F1
#
_entry.id   AF-A0AAW1KN67-F1
#
_cell.length_a   1.000
_cell.length_b   1.000
_cell.length_c   1.000
_cell.angle_alpha   90.00
_cell.angle_beta   90.00
_cell.angle_gamma   90.00
#
_symmetry.space_group_name_H-M   'P 1'
#
loop_
_entity.id
_entity.type
_entity.pdbx_description
1 polymer ?
#
loop_
_entity_poly.entity_id
_entity_poly.type
_entity_poly.pdbx_seq_one_letter_code
_entity_poly.pdbx_strand_id
1 'polypeptide(L)'
;MSRFFAGSKEKRYEELTNIIKQIRNYKKIKDMSCMLNSFEELQKAFMKAAPVIAKEENGQTLRFYMRCLIEMEDFVNEMWEDRKGRKNMSKNNSKSLSSMRQKLRKYLKDF
;
A
#
# COMPACT_ATOMS: atom_id res chain seq x y z
N MET A 1 19.29 -25.75 16.76
CA MET A 1 18.90 -24.66 15.84
C MET A 1 17.46 -24.29 16.16
N SER A 2 17.25 -23.29 17.01
CA SER A 2 15.92 -22.96 17.55
C SER A 2 15.07 -22.29 16.48
N ARG A 3 14.09 -23.00 15.94
CA ARG A 3 13.11 -22.45 14.99
C ARG A 3 12.16 -21.53 15.76
N PHE A 4 12.45 -20.24 15.78
CA PHE A 4 11.54 -19.22 16.30
C PHE A 4 10.26 -19.28 15.45
N PHE A 5 9.18 -19.83 16.02
CA PHE A 5 7.86 -19.73 15.41
C PHE A 5 7.32 -18.35 15.76
N ALA A 6 7.51 -17.38 14.87
CA ALA A 6 6.84 -16.09 14.96
C ALA A 6 5.31 -16.30 15.11
N GLY A 7 4.72 -15.63 16.10
CA GLY A 7 3.28 -15.71 16.39
C GLY A 7 2.43 -15.21 15.23
N SER A 8 1.14 -15.55 15.21
CA SER A 8 0.22 -15.14 14.13
C SER A 8 0.17 -13.62 13.91
N LYS A 9 0.36 -12.81 14.96
CA LYS A 9 0.49 -11.34 14.90
C LYS A 9 1.73 -10.91 14.14
N GLU A 10 2.88 -11.40 14.57
CA GLU A 10 4.19 -11.00 14.05
C GLU A 10 4.30 -11.33 12.55
N LYS A 11 3.83 -12.52 12.15
CA LYS A 11 3.77 -12.92 10.73
C LYS A 11 2.90 -11.98 9.88
N ARG A 12 1.73 -11.56 10.39
CA ARG A 12 0.85 -10.63 9.67
C ARG A 12 1.45 -9.24 9.54
N TYR A 13 2.12 -8.77 10.60
CA TYR A 13 2.72 -7.43 10.60
C TYR A 13 3.98 -7.40 9.73
N GLU A 14 4.74 -8.48 9.70
CA GLU A 14 5.86 -8.66 8.80
C GLU A 14 5.40 -8.69 7.33
N GLU A 15 4.33 -9.42 7.00
CA GLU A 15 3.71 -9.43 5.67
C GLU A 15 3.33 -8.02 5.22
N LEU A 16 2.61 -7.25 6.07
CA LEU A 16 2.26 -5.86 5.79
C LEU A 16 3.49 -4.97 5.57
N THR A 17 4.49 -5.10 6.45
CA THR A 17 5.71 -4.28 6.40
C THR A 17 6.52 -4.57 5.13
N ASN A 18 6.57 -5.83 4.68
CA ASN A 18 7.28 -6.22 3.47
C ASN A 18 6.60 -5.66 2.22
N ILE A 19 5.27 -5.69 2.14
CA ILE A 19 4.53 -5.08 1.03
C ILE A 19 4.75 -3.56 1.01
N ILE A 20 4.73 -2.89 2.17
CA ILE A 20 5.00 -1.44 2.27
C ILE A 20 6.41 -1.09 1.77
N LYS A 21 7.42 -1.92 2.09
CA LYS A 21 8.78 -1.75 1.56
C LYS A 21 8.81 -1.84 0.04
N GLN A 22 8.10 -2.80 -0.55
CA GLN A 22 7.99 -2.95 -2.01
C GLN A 22 7.32 -1.73 -2.65
N ILE A 23 6.21 -1.25 -2.09
CA ILE A 23 5.52 -0.03 -2.54
C ILE A 23 6.48 1.16 -2.56
N ARG A 24 7.27 1.35 -1.49
CA ARG A 24 8.27 2.43 -1.42
C ARG A 24 9.37 2.30 -2.47
N ASN A 25 9.78 1.08 -2.83
CA ASN A 25 10.74 0.85 -3.91
C ASN A 25 10.14 1.20 -5.28
N TYR A 26 8.92 0.74 -5.57
CA TYR A 26 8.21 1.07 -6.81
C TYR A 26 7.92 2.58 -6.92
N LYS A 27 7.68 3.26 -5.79
CA LYS A 27 7.56 4.73 -5.73
C LYS A 27 8.81 5.44 -6.22
N LYS A 28 9.99 5.01 -5.76
CA LYS A 28 11.27 5.63 -6.14
C LYS A 28 11.50 5.56 -7.66
N ILE A 29 11.19 4.43 -8.28
CA ILE A 29 11.37 4.23 -9.73
C ILE A 29 10.12 4.63 -10.56
N LYS A 30 9.06 5.14 -9.91
CA LYS A 30 7.80 5.54 -10.54
C LYS A 30 7.11 4.41 -11.32
N ASP A 31 7.23 3.17 -10.86
CA ASP A 31 6.53 2.02 -11.45
C ASP A 31 5.10 1.92 -10.90
N MET A 32 4.16 2.52 -11.64
CA MET A 32 2.76 2.61 -11.24
C MET A 32 2.04 1.26 -11.33
N SER A 33 2.46 0.39 -12.25
CA SER A 33 1.85 -0.93 -12.42
C SER A 33 2.15 -1.82 -11.22
N CYS A 34 3.42 -1.94 -10.85
CA CYS A 34 3.82 -2.73 -9.69
C CYS A 34 3.28 -2.12 -8.39
N MET A 35 3.27 -0.79 -8.27
CA MET A 35 2.67 -0.12 -7.10
C MET A 35 1.18 -0.43 -6.95
N LEU A 36 0.40 -0.41 -8.04
CA LEU A 36 -1.01 -0.75 -8.02
C LEU A 36 -1.24 -2.19 -7.55
N ASN A 37 -0.47 -3.15 -8.08
CA ASN A 37 -0.58 -4.55 -7.67
C ASN A 37 -0.26 -4.72 -6.18
N SER A 38 0.85 -4.14 -5.71
CA SER A 38 1.22 -4.21 -4.30
C SER A 38 0.23 -3.50 -3.38
N PHE A 39 -0.48 -2.46 -3.86
CA PHE A 39 -1.58 -1.85 -3.11
C PHE A 39 -2.75 -2.82 -2.91
N GLU A 40 -3.15 -3.56 -3.93
CA GLU A 40 -4.20 -4.59 -3.82
C GLU A 40 -3.76 -5.75 -2.91
N GLU A 41 -2.49 -6.14 -2.99
CA GLU A 41 -1.91 -7.13 -2.06
C GLU A 41 -1.92 -6.62 -0.62
N LEU A 42 -1.55 -5.34 -0.41
CA LEU A 42 -1.58 -4.69 0.89
C LEU A 42 -3.00 -4.70 1.50
N GLN A 43 -4.03 -4.41 0.69
CA GLN A 43 -5.42 -4.48 1.12
C GLN A 43 -5.82 -5.91 1.54
N LYS A 44 -5.46 -6.92 0.74
CA LYS A 44 -5.76 -8.33 1.07
C LYS A 44 -5.03 -8.78 2.33
N ALA A 45 -3.76 -8.39 2.51
CA ALA A 45 -2.99 -8.67 3.71
C ALA A 45 -3.60 -7.99 4.94
N PHE A 46 -4.06 -6.75 4.80
CA PHE A 46 -4.73 -6.02 5.89
C PHE A 46 -6.03 -6.70 6.30
N MET A 47 -6.86 -7.16 5.37
CA MET A 47 -8.10 -7.91 5.70
C MET A 47 -7.82 -9.17 6.51
N LYS A 48 -6.69 -9.86 6.24
CA LYS A 48 -6.26 -11.02 7.04
C LYS A 48 -5.69 -10.64 8.40
N ALA A 49 -5.10 -9.44 8.51
CA ALA A 49 -4.55 -8.91 9.74
C ALA A 49 -5.60 -8.25 10.64
N ALA A 50 -6.71 -7.78 10.07
CA ALA A 50 -7.82 -7.12 10.76
C ALA A 50 -8.31 -7.85 12.03
N PRO A 51 -8.59 -9.17 12.04
CA PRO A 51 -9.01 -9.87 13.26
C PRO A 51 -7.92 -9.89 14.34
N VAL A 52 -6.64 -9.89 13.94
CA VAL A 52 -5.51 -9.84 14.88
C VAL A 52 -5.36 -8.42 15.44
N ILE A 53 -5.50 -7.39 14.61
CA ILE A 53 -5.45 -5.98 15.04
C ILE A 53 -6.64 -5.67 15.98
N ALA A 54 -7.83 -6.17 15.67
CA ALA A 54 -9.01 -6.02 16.53
C ALA A 54 -8.79 -6.60 17.94
N LYS A 55 -8.12 -7.76 18.01
CA LYS A 55 -7.84 -8.44 19.28
C LYS A 55 -6.67 -7.83 20.06
N GLU A 56 -5.61 -7.43 19.37
CA GLU A 56 -4.32 -7.08 20.00
C GLU A 56 -4.13 -5.58 20.20
N GLU A 57 -4.76 -4.76 19.36
CA GLU A 57 -4.60 -3.29 19.35
C GLU A 57 -5.93 -2.59 19.66
N ASN A 58 -6.90 -3.29 20.27
CA ASN A 58 -8.26 -2.82 20.55
C ASN A 58 -8.97 -2.23 19.30
N GLY A 59 -8.67 -2.77 18.11
CA GLY A 59 -9.24 -2.27 16.85
C GLY A 59 -8.60 -0.99 16.32
N GLN A 60 -7.51 -0.51 16.94
CA GLN A 60 -6.79 0.65 16.43
C GLN A 60 -5.98 0.30 15.18
N THR A 61 -6.23 1.02 14.09
CA THR A 61 -5.48 0.86 12.85
C THR A 61 -3.99 1.17 13.07
N LEU A 62 -3.13 0.29 12.58
CA LEU A 62 -1.68 0.41 12.73
C LEU A 62 -1.16 1.71 12.10
N ARG A 63 -0.44 2.51 12.90
CA ARG A 63 0.06 3.85 12.46
C ARG A 63 0.90 3.78 11.18
N PHE A 64 1.72 2.73 11.02
CA PHE A 64 2.55 2.57 9.83
C PHE A 64 1.73 2.28 8.56
N TYR A 65 0.58 1.62 8.72
CA TYR A 65 -0.33 1.30 7.63
C TYR A 65 -0.99 2.58 7.11
N MET A 66 -1.58 3.36 8.01
CA MET A 66 -2.20 4.64 7.67
C MET A 66 -1.19 5.61 7.06
N ARG A 67 0.03 5.68 7.62
CA ARG A 67 1.12 6.48 7.06
C ARG A 67 1.46 6.08 5.62
N CYS A 68 1.50 4.77 5.32
CA CYS A 68 1.75 4.31 3.95
C CYS A 68 0.65 4.77 3.00
N LEU A 69 -0.62 4.71 3.40
CA LEU A 69 -1.73 5.13 2.55
C LEU A 69 -1.67 6.62 2.22
N ILE A 70 -1.40 7.47 3.22
CA ILE A 70 -1.24 8.92 3.02
C ILE A 70 -0.03 9.19 2.11
N GLU A 71 1.12 8.56 2.37
CA GLU A 71 2.33 8.69 1.54
C GLU A 71 2.11 8.26 0.07
N MET A 72 1.18 7.32 -0.18
CA MET A 72 0.77 6.90 -1.51
C MET A 72 -0.20 7.88 -2.16
N GLU A 73 -1.19 8.37 -1.42
CA GLU A 73 -2.16 9.36 -1.91
C GLU A 73 -1.46 10.65 -2.36
N ASP A 74 -0.58 11.20 -1.52
CA ASP A 74 0.19 12.41 -1.84
C ASP A 74 1.01 12.21 -3.11
N PHE A 75 1.69 11.07 -3.22
CA PHE A 75 2.49 10.74 -4.40
C PHE A 75 1.64 10.60 -5.67
N VAL A 76 0.50 9.94 -5.57
CA VAL A 76 -0.40 9.76 -6.72
C VAL A 76 -0.98 11.08 -7.17
N ASN A 77 -1.31 11.98 -6.24
CA ASN A 77 -1.77 13.33 -6.56
C ASN A 77 -0.66 14.16 -7.19
N GLU A 78 0.56 14.14 -6.65
CA GLU A 78 1.73 14.82 -7.24
C GLU A 78 1.98 14.37 -8.69
N MET A 79 1.98 13.05 -8.91
CA MET A 79 2.17 12.46 -10.23
C MET A 79 0.99 12.71 -11.18
N TRP A 80 -0.21 12.95 -10.64
CA TRP A 80 -1.37 13.34 -11.43
C TRP A 80 -1.31 14.81 -11.88
N GLU A 81 -0.85 15.69 -11.01
CA GLU A 81 -0.68 17.11 -11.33
C GLU A 81 0.49 17.36 -12.30
N ASP A 82 1.51 16.50 -12.29
CA ASP A 82 2.60 16.53 -13.28
C ASP A 82 2.14 16.11 -14.69
N ARG A 83 1.51 17.06 -15.40
CA ARG A 83 1.05 16.88 -16.78
C ARG A 83 2.18 16.51 -17.76
N LYS A 84 3.42 16.98 -17.51
CA LYS A 84 4.57 16.69 -18.38
C LYS A 84 5.07 15.26 -18.15
N GLY A 85 5.28 14.87 -16.90
CA GLY A 85 5.66 13.51 -16.53
C GLY A 85 4.66 12.46 -17.00
N ARG A 86 3.35 12.73 -16.89
CA ARG A 86 2.30 11.82 -17.38
C ARG A 86 2.35 11.55 -18.88
N LYS A 87 2.79 12.53 -19.69
CA LYS A 87 2.96 12.31 -21.14
C LYS A 87 4.14 11.38 -21.46
N ASN A 88 5.12 11.31 -20.57
CA ASN A 88 6.32 10.49 -20.71
C ASN A 88 6.18 9.09 -20.08
N MET A 89 5.04 8.78 -19.46
CA MET A 89 4.79 7.47 -18.89
C MET A 89 4.45 6.44 -19.97
N SER A 90 4.83 5.19 -19.73
CA SER A 90 4.37 4.07 -20.54
C SER A 90 2.84 3.94 -20.45
N LYS A 91 2.22 3.40 -21.51
CA LYS A 91 0.76 3.16 -21.56
C LYS A 91 0.25 2.38 -20.34
N ASN A 92 1.04 1.43 -19.85
CA ASN A 92 0.71 0.65 -18.67
C ASN A 92 0.70 1.54 -17.41
N ASN A 93 1.77 2.31 -17.19
CA ASN A 93 1.89 3.17 -16.02
C ASN A 93 0.82 4.27 -15.97
N SER A 94 0.47 4.87 -17.10
CA SER A 94 -0.59 5.89 -17.16
C SER A 94 -1.97 5.33 -16.79
N LYS A 95 -2.28 4.10 -17.24
CA LYS A 95 -3.51 3.39 -16.86
C LYS A 95 -3.50 3.06 -15.37
N SER A 96 -2.40 2.49 -14.87
CA SER A 96 -2.29 2.10 -13.46
C SER A 96 -2.37 3.30 -12.53
N LEU A 97 -1.79 4.45 -12.88
CA LEU A 97 -1.91 5.69 -12.11
C LEU A 97 -3.37 6.14 -11.97
N SER A 98 -4.13 6.11 -13.07
CA SER A 98 -5.54 6.49 -13.08
C SER A 98 -6.38 5.57 -12.19
N SER A 99 -6.17 4.26 -12.33
CA SER A 99 -6.82 3.22 -11.50
C SER A 99 -6.46 3.35 -10.02
N MET A 100 -5.18 3.58 -9.71
CA MET A 100 -4.68 3.71 -8.34
C MET A 100 -5.30 4.92 -7.65
N ARG A 101 -5.38 6.07 -8.33
CA ARG A 101 -6.03 7.28 -7.80
C ARG A 101 -7.50 7.03 -7.44
N GLN A 102 -8.25 6.39 -8.33
CA GLN A 102 -9.67 6.09 -8.08
C GLN A 102 -9.83 5.15 -6.88
N LYS A 103 -9.02 4.08 -6.81
CA LYS A 103 -9.07 3.08 -5.74
C LYS A 103 -8.64 3.65 -4.39
N LEU A 104 -7.52 4.38 -4.32
CA LEU A 104 -7.04 5.02 -3.10
C LEU A 104 -8.08 5.98 -2.53
N ARG A 105 -8.64 6.87 -3.36
CA ARG A 105 -9.66 7.82 -2.91
C ARG A 105 -10.92 7.13 -2.38
N LYS A 106 -11.32 6.01 -2.98
CA LYS A 106 -12.47 5.24 -2.45
C LYS A 106 -12.10 4.61 -1.11
N TYR A 107 -10.95 3.94 -1.05
CA TYR A 107 -10.48 3.23 0.13
C TYR A 107 -10.29 4.16 1.34
N LEU A 108 -9.72 5.34 1.14
CA LEU A 108 -9.50 6.33 2.20
C LEU A 108 -10.78 6.99 2.70
N LYS A 109 -11.89 6.95 1.94
CA LYS A 109 -13.20 7.44 2.42
C LYS A 109 -13.90 6.43 3.33
N ASP A 110 -13.57 5.15 3.18
CA ASP A 110 -14.13 4.06 3.99
C ASP A 110 -13.34 3.85 5.31
N PHE A 111 -12.23 4.58 5.50
CA PHE A 111 -11.39 4.60 6.72
C PHE A 111 -11.68 5.84 7.56
#